data_AF-A0A0V0QRW8-F1
#
_entry.id   AF-A0A0V0QRW8-F1
#
_cell.length_a   1.000
_cell.length_b   1.000
_cell.length_c   1.000
_cell.angle_alpha   90.00
_cell.angle_beta   90.00
_cell.angle_gamma   90.00
#
_symmetry.space_group_name_H-M   'P 1'
#
loop_
_entity.id
_entity.type
_entity.pdbx_description
1 polymer ?
#
loop_
_entity_poly.entity_id
_entity_poly.type
_entity_poly.pdbx_seq_one_letter_code
_entity_poly.pdbx_strand_id
1 'polypeptide(L)'
;MPPKLSKKEQEELARQEEERKQREEAERLRKEAEENKKYAPQILSTGLECILTEYYVKNVIKTKNPRQFTEEFIIRYLQKQQIRCNFRDFDIQMLVEFNLHNIYFALQNHFNQNELYIFINIMWHLLMTGNPRLVPYREKNIDESEKDFELGVKKHISAQKVTKNSQNDLQLLQQLLQKHSSDTCEKQKKIFTPKALNLIINYAKSSYFANYNLYQFVTLNDQQNLDLFETIFVDEPQPIIQGLDNAIYEPLDQQQNENQQQQDQQQQDQENQDQEQNGDEEDEEEEEEELDPVSQQIVQQKIQEAQQNIEQQLLERELQHKAKIEELSQPKKKK
;
A
#
# COMPACT_ATOMS: atom_id res chain seq x y z
N MET A 1 -20.78 -26.99 58.85
CA MET A 1 -22.04 -26.90 58.07
C MET A 1 -22.30 -25.42 57.82
N PRO A 2 -22.35 -24.94 56.56
CA PRO A 2 -22.67 -23.55 56.28
C PRO A 2 -24.13 -23.24 56.74
N PRO A 3 -24.38 -22.07 57.33
CA PRO A 3 -25.72 -21.70 57.80
C PRO A 3 -26.66 -21.58 56.61
N LYS A 4 -27.86 -22.18 56.73
CA LYS A 4 -28.94 -22.03 55.74
C LYS A 4 -29.44 -20.59 55.81
N LEU A 5 -29.10 -19.77 54.82
CA LEU A 5 -29.69 -18.43 54.64
C LEU A 5 -31.22 -18.52 54.65
N SER A 6 -31.89 -17.55 55.27
CA SER A 6 -33.34 -17.52 55.27
C SER A 6 -33.85 -17.28 53.85
N LYS A 7 -35.04 -17.82 53.52
CA LYS A 7 -35.65 -17.67 52.19
C LYS A 7 -35.79 -16.21 51.74
N LYS A 8 -35.91 -15.29 52.71
CA LYS A 8 -36.03 -13.84 52.49
C LYS A 8 -34.68 -13.20 52.10
N GLU A 9 -33.57 -13.65 52.70
CA GLU A 9 -32.23 -13.18 52.34
C GLU A 9 -31.80 -13.68 50.97
N GLN A 10 -32.23 -14.89 50.57
CA GLN A 10 -31.97 -15.42 49.22
C GLN A 10 -32.71 -14.61 48.13
N GLU A 11 -33.95 -14.20 48.39
CA GLU A 11 -34.74 -13.38 47.46
C GLU A 11 -34.20 -11.95 47.32
N GLU A 12 -33.70 -11.37 48.42
CA GLU A 12 -33.09 -10.04 48.41
C GLU A 12 -31.72 -10.03 47.71
N LEU A 13 -30.91 -11.07 47.89
CA LEU A 13 -29.67 -11.29 47.14
C LEU A 13 -29.93 -11.45 45.63
N ALA A 14 -30.96 -12.21 45.24
CA ALA A 14 -31.34 -12.36 43.84
C ALA A 14 -31.76 -11.02 43.22
N ARG A 15 -32.52 -10.20 43.95
CA ARG A 15 -32.92 -8.86 43.51
C ARG A 15 -31.72 -7.91 43.36
N GLN A 16 -30.77 -7.94 44.28
CA GLN A 16 -29.54 -7.14 44.18
C GLN A 16 -28.63 -7.58 43.03
N GLU A 17 -28.55 -8.89 42.76
CA GLU A 17 -27.77 -9.39 41.63
C GLU A 17 -28.41 -9.01 40.28
N GLU A 18 -29.74 -9.09 40.18
CA GLU A 18 -30.48 -8.65 39.00
C GLU A 18 -30.33 -7.14 38.76
N GLU A 19 -30.45 -6.31 39.81
CA GLU A 19 -30.23 -4.87 39.71
C GLU A 19 -28.79 -4.54 39.28
N ARG A 20 -27.79 -5.27 39.80
CA ARG A 20 -26.39 -5.09 39.38
C ARG A 20 -26.22 -5.44 37.90
N LYS A 21 -26.77 -6.56 37.42
CA LYS A 21 -26.72 -6.96 36.01
C LYS A 21 -27.41 -5.93 35.11
N GLN A 22 -28.57 -5.41 35.50
CA GLN A 22 -29.28 -4.38 34.74
C GLN A 22 -28.47 -3.08 34.64
N ARG A 23 -27.81 -2.66 35.73
CA ARG A 23 -26.94 -1.47 35.72
C ARG A 23 -25.71 -1.67 34.83
N GLU A 24 -25.05 -2.81 34.91
CA GLU A 24 -23.90 -3.16 34.06
C GLU A 24 -24.28 -3.20 32.58
N GLU A 25 -25.43 -3.79 32.24
CA GLU A 25 -25.94 -3.84 30.87
C GLU A 25 -26.32 -2.45 30.34
N ALA A 26 -27.00 -1.63 31.15
CA ALA A 26 -27.33 -0.26 30.79
C ALA A 26 -26.08 0.59 30.56
N GLU A 27 -25.03 0.42 31.38
CA GLU A 27 -23.75 1.09 31.20
C GLU A 27 -23.04 0.62 29.90
N ARG A 28 -23.07 -0.68 29.61
CA ARG A 28 -22.53 -1.25 28.37
C ARG A 28 -23.22 -0.66 27.14
N LEU A 29 -24.56 -0.64 27.13
CA LEU A 29 -25.36 -0.08 26.04
C LEU A 29 -25.09 1.41 25.85
N ARG A 30 -24.91 2.16 26.94
CA ARG A 30 -24.55 3.58 26.87
C ARG A 30 -23.17 3.78 26.24
N LYS A 31 -22.16 3.01 26.66
CA LYS A 31 -20.80 3.09 26.09
C LYS A 31 -20.82 2.74 24.60
N GLU A 32 -21.55 1.70 24.21
CA GLU A 32 -21.71 1.29 22.81
C GLU A 32 -22.40 2.38 21.99
N ALA A 33 -23.45 3.02 22.51
CA ALA A 33 -24.10 4.14 21.84
C ALA A 33 -23.16 5.35 21.65
N GLU A 34 -22.33 5.66 22.65
CA GLU A 34 -21.33 6.73 22.58
C GLU A 34 -20.22 6.40 21.56
N GLU A 35 -19.76 5.15 21.47
CA GLU A 35 -18.81 4.71 20.44
C GLU A 35 -19.44 4.68 19.05
N ASN A 36 -20.68 4.21 18.93
CA ASN A 36 -21.45 4.24 17.69
C ASN A 36 -21.57 5.66 17.17
N LYS A 37 -21.82 6.64 18.04
CA LYS A 37 -21.85 8.05 17.65
C LYS A 37 -20.50 8.56 17.10
N LYS A 38 -19.38 8.01 17.54
CA LYS A 38 -18.02 8.43 17.12
C LYS A 38 -17.56 7.73 15.84
N TYR A 39 -17.83 6.43 15.70
CA TYR A 39 -17.21 5.58 14.69
C TYR A 39 -18.19 4.91 13.71
N ALA A 40 -19.51 5.02 13.92
CA ALA A 40 -20.46 4.48 12.95
C ALA A 40 -20.54 5.38 11.71
N PRO A 41 -20.47 4.81 10.50
CA PRO A 41 -20.75 5.55 9.28
C PRO A 41 -22.13 6.20 9.31
N GLN A 42 -22.24 7.38 8.72
CA GLN A 42 -23.51 8.09 8.57
C GLN A 42 -23.85 8.22 7.09
N ILE A 43 -25.04 7.82 6.68
CA ILE A 43 -25.47 7.99 5.29
C ILE A 43 -26.23 9.31 5.18
N LEU A 44 -25.73 10.20 4.32
CA LEU A 44 -26.39 11.47 4.04
C LEU A 44 -27.59 11.29 3.12
N SER A 45 -28.47 12.29 3.05
CA SER A 45 -29.60 12.32 2.11
C SER A 45 -29.20 12.28 0.63
N THR A 46 -27.92 12.51 0.32
CA THR A 46 -27.33 12.39 -1.02
C THR A 46 -26.92 10.95 -1.37
N GLY A 47 -26.97 10.04 -0.39
CA GLY A 47 -26.48 8.67 -0.47
C GLY A 47 -24.98 8.52 -0.21
N LEU A 48 -24.26 9.61 0.09
CA LEU A 48 -22.85 9.54 0.49
C LEU A 48 -22.75 8.91 1.89
N GLU A 49 -22.03 7.80 1.99
CA GLU A 49 -21.71 7.16 3.26
C GLU A 49 -20.48 7.82 3.89
N CYS A 50 -20.67 8.56 4.98
CA CYS A 50 -19.61 9.26 5.67
C CYS A 50 -18.97 8.36 6.74
N ILE A 51 -17.90 7.67 6.34
CA ILE A 51 -17.07 6.84 7.21
C ILE A 51 -16.22 7.71 8.15
N LEU A 52 -15.66 8.79 7.61
CA LEU A 52 -14.91 9.79 8.37
C LEU A 52 -15.89 10.74 9.04
N THR A 53 -16.38 10.36 10.22
CA THR A 53 -17.48 11.03 10.94
C THR A 53 -17.19 12.50 11.29
N GLU A 54 -18.22 13.26 11.66
CA GLU A 54 -18.03 14.61 12.20
C GLU A 54 -17.11 14.65 13.44
N TYR A 55 -17.13 13.57 14.24
CA TYR A 55 -16.22 13.41 15.36
C TYR A 55 -14.76 13.36 14.88
N TYR A 56 -14.46 12.61 13.83
CA TYR A 56 -13.12 12.56 13.24
C TYR A 56 -12.66 13.95 12.80
N VAL A 57 -13.45 14.64 11.96
CA VAL A 57 -13.13 15.97 11.42
C VAL A 57 -12.87 16.99 12.54
N LYS A 58 -13.72 17.00 13.56
CA LYS A 58 -13.62 17.97 14.66
C LYS A 58 -12.37 17.77 15.53
N ASN A 59 -11.90 16.52 15.67
CA ASN A 59 -10.81 16.18 16.58
C ASN A 59 -9.45 16.07 15.89
N VAL A 60 -9.39 15.64 14.62
CA VAL A 60 -8.13 15.55 13.86
C VAL A 60 -7.45 16.90 13.69
N ILE A 61 -8.23 17.99 13.59
CA ILE A 61 -7.71 19.37 13.47
C ILE A 61 -7.18 19.89 14.81
N LYS A 62 -7.67 19.36 15.93
CA LYS A 62 -7.38 19.86 17.29
C LYS A 62 -6.29 19.09 18.01
N THR A 63 -6.03 17.87 17.59
CA THR A 63 -5.01 17.03 18.22
C THR A 63 -3.61 17.53 17.88
N LYS A 64 -2.67 17.30 18.81
CA LYS A 64 -1.25 17.57 18.59
C LYS A 64 -0.61 16.56 17.64
N ASN A 65 -1.18 15.34 17.56
CA ASN A 65 -0.67 14.26 16.72
C ASN A 65 -1.80 13.75 15.79
N PRO A 66 -2.03 14.41 14.64
CA PRO A 66 -3.11 14.07 13.72
C PRO A 66 -2.91 12.72 13.03
N ARG A 67 -1.66 12.30 12.83
CA ARG A 67 -1.31 11.00 12.24
C ARG A 67 -1.75 9.85 13.14
N GLN A 68 -1.29 9.84 14.39
CA GLN A 68 -1.69 8.82 15.36
C GLN A 68 -3.21 8.80 15.59
N PHE A 69 -3.85 9.97 15.70
CA PHE A 69 -5.30 10.04 15.86
C PHE A 69 -6.05 9.44 14.65
N THR A 70 -5.59 9.72 13.44
CA THR A 70 -6.20 9.18 12.22
C THR A 70 -6.00 7.68 12.10
N GLU A 71 -4.81 7.19 12.44
CA GLU A 71 -4.49 5.76 12.48
C GLU A 71 -5.41 5.02 13.47
N GLU A 72 -5.50 5.50 14.71
CA GLU A 72 -6.38 4.92 15.74
C GLU A 72 -7.86 4.94 15.30
N PHE A 73 -8.31 6.02 14.64
CA PHE A 73 -9.67 6.12 14.12
C PHE A 73 -9.94 5.07 13.03
N ILE A 74 -9.05 4.97 12.03
CA ILE A 74 -9.18 4.01 10.92
C ILE A 74 -9.13 2.58 11.46
N ILE A 75 -8.18 2.24 12.34
CA ILE A 75 -8.09 0.90 12.94
C ILE A 75 -9.38 0.53 13.66
N ARG A 76 -9.93 1.42 14.49
CA ARG A 76 -11.21 1.18 15.19
C ARG A 76 -12.38 0.98 14.24
N TYR A 77 -12.45 1.79 13.18
CA TYR A 77 -13.46 1.62 12.14
C TYR A 77 -13.34 0.24 11.46
N LEU A 78 -12.15 -0.15 11.02
CA LEU A 78 -11.90 -1.44 10.36
C LEU A 78 -12.17 -2.64 11.29
N GLN A 79 -11.82 -2.53 12.57
CA GLN A 79 -12.12 -3.55 13.58
C GLN A 79 -13.64 -3.73 13.76
N LYS A 80 -14.38 -2.63 13.84
CA LYS A 80 -15.84 -2.65 13.99
C LYS A 80 -16.54 -3.26 12.78
N GLN A 81 -16.00 -3.02 11.57
CA GLN A 81 -16.49 -3.63 10.34
C GLN A 81 -15.98 -5.07 10.13
N GLN A 82 -15.17 -5.60 11.04
CA GLN A 82 -14.57 -6.95 10.96
C GLN A 82 -13.74 -7.16 9.68
N ILE A 83 -13.06 -6.11 9.22
CA ILE A 83 -12.21 -6.11 8.02
C ILE A 83 -10.77 -5.70 8.30
N ARG A 84 -10.39 -5.45 9.57
CA ARG A 84 -9.01 -5.04 9.93
C ARG A 84 -7.94 -6.02 9.43
N CYS A 85 -8.25 -7.32 9.41
CA CYS A 85 -7.36 -8.36 8.88
C CYS A 85 -7.11 -8.26 7.38
N ASN A 86 -7.99 -7.57 6.63
CA ASN A 86 -7.83 -7.37 5.19
C ASN A 86 -6.80 -6.28 4.85
N PHE A 87 -6.27 -5.58 5.86
CA PHE A 87 -5.34 -4.45 5.69
C PHE A 87 -4.04 -4.71 6.41
N ARG A 88 -2.92 -4.49 5.72
CA ARG A 88 -1.59 -4.45 6.33
C ARG A 88 -1.35 -3.10 6.99
N ASP A 89 -0.33 -3.02 7.83
CA ASP A 89 0.03 -1.76 8.49
C ASP A 89 0.43 -0.69 7.48
N PHE A 90 1.13 -1.07 6.40
CA PHE A 90 1.43 -0.15 5.30
C PHE A 90 0.17 0.39 4.62
N ASP A 91 -0.85 -0.45 4.41
CA ASP A 91 -2.10 -0.01 3.79
C ASP A 91 -2.81 1.02 4.70
N ILE A 92 -2.77 0.79 6.02
CA ILE A 92 -3.32 1.73 7.00
C ILE A 92 -2.55 3.05 6.99
N GLN A 93 -1.21 3.01 6.97
CA GLN A 93 -0.39 4.22 6.86
C GLN A 93 -0.70 5.00 5.58
N MET A 94 -0.88 4.32 4.45
CA MET A 94 -1.28 4.95 3.19
C MET A 94 -2.65 5.65 3.33
N LEU A 95 -3.64 4.98 3.93
CA LEU A 95 -4.95 5.58 4.20
C LEU A 95 -4.82 6.80 5.13
N VAL A 96 -3.99 6.72 6.17
CA VAL A 96 -3.72 7.84 7.08
C VAL A 96 -3.16 9.04 6.31
N GLU A 97 -2.09 8.83 5.54
CA GLU A 97 -1.46 9.90 4.78
C GLU A 97 -2.42 10.49 3.74
N PHE A 98 -3.14 9.65 3.00
CA PHE A 98 -4.12 10.10 2.02
C PHE A 98 -5.16 11.04 2.66
N ASN A 99 -5.73 10.66 3.80
CA ASN A 99 -6.72 11.47 4.49
C ASN A 99 -6.14 12.77 5.08
N LEU A 100 -4.93 12.72 5.64
CA LEU A 100 -4.28 13.92 6.15
C LEU A 100 -3.93 14.91 5.03
N HIS A 101 -3.48 14.44 3.86
CA HIS A 101 -3.23 15.30 2.71
C HIS A 101 -4.51 15.98 2.23
N ASN A 102 -5.64 15.25 2.19
CA ASN A 102 -6.95 15.82 1.85
C ASN A 102 -7.36 16.89 2.88
N ILE A 103 -7.21 16.62 4.18
CA ILE A 103 -7.52 17.60 5.24
C ILE A 103 -6.65 18.83 5.10
N TYR A 104 -5.34 18.65 4.91
CA TYR A 104 -4.39 19.76 4.76
C TYR A 104 -4.76 20.67 3.59
N PHE A 105 -5.06 20.08 2.43
CA PHE A 105 -5.54 20.81 1.26
C PHE A 105 -6.80 21.63 1.56
N ALA A 106 -7.81 21.01 2.19
CA ALA A 106 -9.07 21.69 2.50
C ALA A 106 -8.88 22.83 3.52
N LEU A 107 -8.01 22.65 4.51
CA LEU A 107 -7.68 23.69 5.49
C LEU A 107 -6.94 24.88 4.84
N GLN A 108 -5.97 24.62 3.95
CA GLN A 108 -5.27 25.67 3.20
C GLN A 108 -6.21 26.50 2.32
N ASN A 109 -7.28 25.88 1.82
CA ASN A 109 -8.29 26.52 0.99
C ASN A 109 -9.50 27.05 1.78
N HIS A 110 -9.40 27.09 3.11
CA HIS A 110 -10.41 27.64 4.02
C HIS A 110 -11.80 27.00 3.91
N PHE A 111 -11.85 25.69 3.70
CA PHE A 111 -13.13 24.97 3.69
C PHE A 111 -13.76 25.04 5.09
N ASN A 112 -15.07 25.30 5.14
CA ASN A 112 -15.80 25.22 6.40
C ASN A 112 -15.93 23.76 6.87
N GLN A 113 -16.37 23.55 8.11
CA GLN A 113 -16.42 22.20 8.68
C GLN A 113 -17.30 21.22 7.89
N ASN A 114 -18.41 21.70 7.29
CA ASN A 114 -19.29 20.87 6.47
C ASN A 114 -18.64 20.56 5.11
N GLU A 115 -18.06 21.56 4.45
CA GLU A 115 -17.32 21.37 3.19
C GLU A 115 -16.19 20.34 3.38
N LEU A 116 -15.40 20.49 4.45
CA LEU A 116 -14.33 19.56 4.80
C LEU A 116 -14.87 18.14 5.02
N TYR A 117 -15.93 18.00 5.85
CA TYR A 117 -16.55 16.70 6.14
C TYR A 117 -17.03 15.98 4.89
N ILE A 118 -17.70 16.68 3.97
CA ILE A 118 -18.16 16.08 2.71
C ILE A 118 -16.97 15.76 1.81
N PHE A 119 -16.04 16.71 1.64
CA PHE A 119 -14.91 16.57 0.75
C PHE A 119 -14.05 15.35 1.09
N ILE A 120 -13.65 15.17 2.36
CA ILE A 120 -12.81 14.03 2.73
C ILE A 120 -13.53 12.69 2.52
N ASN A 121 -14.85 12.64 2.73
CA ASN A 121 -15.62 11.42 2.51
C ASN A 121 -15.79 11.15 1.02
N ILE A 122 -15.94 12.17 0.16
CA ILE A 122 -15.88 11.99 -1.29
C ILE A 122 -14.54 11.39 -1.72
N MET A 123 -13.43 11.94 -1.21
CA MET A 123 -12.09 11.41 -1.54
C MET A 123 -11.88 9.98 -1.01
N TRP A 124 -12.39 9.67 0.18
CA TRP A 124 -12.41 8.31 0.71
C TRP A 124 -13.20 7.36 -0.19
N HIS A 125 -14.40 7.76 -0.63
CA HIS A 125 -15.21 6.97 -1.56
C HIS A 125 -14.49 6.73 -2.88
N LEU A 126 -13.82 7.73 -3.43
CA LEU A 126 -12.99 7.53 -4.62
C LEU A 126 -11.90 6.51 -4.38
N LEU A 127 -11.17 6.57 -3.27
CA LEU A 127 -10.10 5.62 -2.99
C LEU A 127 -10.64 4.18 -2.78
N MET A 128 -11.76 4.05 -2.08
CA MET A 128 -12.21 2.76 -1.54
C MET A 128 -13.30 2.08 -2.37
N THR A 129 -13.99 2.78 -3.26
CA THR A 129 -15.04 2.17 -4.10
C THR A 129 -14.43 1.11 -5.01
N GLY A 130 -15.03 -0.08 -5.00
CA GLY A 130 -14.55 -1.24 -5.74
C GLY A 130 -13.34 -1.94 -5.12
N ASN A 131 -12.95 -1.55 -3.90
CA ASN A 131 -11.87 -2.23 -3.18
C ASN A 131 -12.39 -3.54 -2.54
N PRO A 132 -11.89 -4.71 -2.95
CA PRO A 132 -12.32 -6.00 -2.41
C PRO A 132 -12.03 -6.17 -0.92
N ARG A 133 -11.04 -5.45 -0.37
CA ARG A 133 -10.66 -5.49 1.06
C ARG A 133 -11.73 -4.93 1.99
N LEU A 134 -12.73 -4.20 1.47
CA LEU A 134 -13.86 -3.72 2.26
C LEU A 134 -14.95 -4.77 2.48
N VAL A 135 -14.88 -5.93 1.81
CA VAL A 135 -15.86 -7.00 1.99
C VAL A 135 -15.49 -7.80 3.24
N PRO A 136 -16.39 -7.92 4.24
CA PRO A 136 -16.14 -8.74 5.42
C PRO A 136 -15.92 -10.20 5.02
N TYR A 137 -14.79 -10.76 5.45
CA TYR A 137 -14.53 -12.18 5.29
C TYR A 137 -15.37 -12.95 6.32
N ARG A 138 -16.38 -13.68 5.85
CA ARG A 138 -17.28 -14.47 6.69
C ARG A 138 -17.10 -15.96 6.43
N GLU A 139 -15.95 -16.53 6.80
CA GLU A 139 -15.85 -17.98 6.88
C GLU A 139 -16.48 -18.51 8.17
N LYS A 140 -17.25 -19.59 8.01
CA LYS A 140 -18.21 -20.07 9.01
C LYS A 140 -17.64 -21.05 10.03
N ASN A 141 -16.37 -21.44 9.97
CA ASN A 141 -15.81 -22.45 10.88
C ASN A 141 -14.44 -22.01 11.41
N ILE A 142 -14.44 -21.56 12.66
CA ILE A 142 -13.28 -21.02 13.37
C ILE A 142 -12.62 -22.18 14.13
N ASP A 143 -11.75 -22.92 13.45
CA ASP A 143 -10.73 -23.79 14.06
C ASP A 143 -9.46 -23.86 13.18
N GLU A 144 -9.30 -22.88 12.28
CA GLU A 144 -8.17 -22.80 11.36
C GLU A 144 -7.06 -21.93 11.94
N SER A 145 -5.80 -22.27 11.64
CA SER A 145 -4.65 -21.52 12.13
C SER A 145 -4.64 -20.10 11.55
N GLU A 146 -3.97 -19.15 12.21
CA GLU A 146 -3.85 -17.76 11.75
C GLU A 146 -3.36 -17.67 10.29
N LYS A 147 -2.49 -18.61 9.88
CA LYS A 147 -1.99 -18.71 8.50
C LYS A 147 -3.05 -19.14 7.50
N ASP A 148 -3.94 -20.05 7.88
CA ASP A 148 -5.02 -20.53 7.03
C ASP A 148 -6.08 -19.44 6.83
N PHE A 149 -6.38 -18.68 7.90
CA PHE A 149 -7.27 -17.52 7.83
C PHE A 149 -6.73 -16.43 6.89
N GLU A 150 -5.44 -16.10 6.98
CA GLU A 150 -4.81 -15.16 6.05
C GLU A 150 -4.90 -15.65 4.60
N LEU A 151 -4.62 -16.93 4.35
CA LEU A 151 -4.70 -17.51 3.01
C LEU A 151 -6.14 -17.45 2.46
N GLY A 152 -7.14 -17.66 3.32
CA GLY A 152 -8.56 -17.54 3.00
C GLY A 152 -8.97 -16.12 2.59
N VAL A 153 -8.55 -15.12 3.36
CA VAL A 153 -8.77 -13.70 3.03
C VAL A 153 -8.17 -13.34 1.67
N LYS A 154 -6.94 -13.80 1.39
CA LYS A 154 -6.27 -13.57 0.08
C LYS A 154 -7.03 -14.21 -1.08
N LYS A 155 -7.50 -15.44 -0.92
CA LYS A 155 -8.34 -16.12 -1.93
C LYS A 155 -9.65 -15.37 -2.16
N HIS A 156 -10.28 -14.85 -1.11
CA HIS A 156 -11.50 -14.08 -1.23
C HIS A 156 -11.29 -12.76 -1.98
N ILE A 157 -10.21 -12.04 -1.65
CA ILE A 157 -9.86 -10.78 -2.31
C ILE A 157 -9.57 -11.01 -3.81
N SER A 158 -8.75 -12.02 -4.14
CA SER A 158 -8.37 -12.34 -5.52
C SER A 158 -9.55 -12.87 -6.36
N ALA A 159 -10.55 -13.49 -5.75
CA ALA A 159 -11.75 -13.97 -6.46
C ALA A 159 -12.72 -12.83 -6.86
N GLN A 160 -12.58 -11.63 -6.29
CA GLN A 160 -13.46 -10.51 -6.61
C GLN A 160 -13.00 -9.81 -7.90
N LYS A 161 -13.90 -9.71 -8.88
CA LYS A 161 -13.63 -8.96 -10.12
C LYS A 161 -13.46 -7.49 -9.80
N VAL A 162 -12.26 -6.98 -10.04
CA VAL A 162 -11.97 -5.55 -10.00
C VAL A 162 -12.65 -4.87 -11.18
N THR A 163 -13.57 -3.94 -10.90
CA THR A 163 -14.20 -3.08 -11.92
C THR A 163 -13.72 -1.63 -11.84
N LYS A 164 -12.68 -1.36 -11.06
CA LYS A 164 -12.15 -0.01 -10.80
C LYS A 164 -11.31 0.46 -11.99
N ASN A 165 -11.77 1.53 -12.65
CA ASN A 165 -11.01 2.22 -13.67
C ASN A 165 -11.14 3.75 -13.46
N SER A 166 -10.18 4.50 -14.01
CA SER A 166 -10.10 5.96 -13.83
C SER A 166 -11.36 6.68 -14.34
N GLN A 167 -11.97 6.19 -15.41
CA GLN A 167 -13.18 6.78 -15.99
C GLN A 167 -14.40 6.64 -15.07
N ASN A 168 -14.59 5.47 -14.46
CA ASN A 168 -15.65 5.20 -13.49
C ASN A 168 -15.48 6.08 -12.24
N ASP A 169 -14.26 6.25 -11.75
CA ASP A 169 -13.98 7.11 -10.60
C ASP A 169 -14.17 8.60 -10.94
N LEU A 170 -13.85 9.02 -12.16
CA LEU A 170 -14.16 10.38 -12.63
C LEU A 170 -15.67 10.62 -12.69
N GLN A 171 -16.45 9.67 -13.21
CA GLN A 171 -17.91 9.73 -13.21
C GLN A 171 -18.47 9.76 -11.79
N LEU A 172 -17.93 8.94 -10.89
CA LEU A 172 -18.31 8.92 -9.47
C LEU A 172 -18.03 10.28 -8.82
N LEU A 173 -16.85 10.87 -9.04
CA LEU A 173 -16.52 12.20 -8.53
C LEU A 173 -17.52 13.25 -9.03
N GLN A 174 -17.81 13.27 -10.32
CA GLN A 174 -18.77 14.21 -10.91
C GLN A 174 -20.17 14.06 -10.30
N GLN A 175 -20.66 12.83 -10.17
CA GLN A 175 -21.96 12.54 -9.56
C GLN A 175 -22.02 13.00 -8.09
N LEU A 176 -20.98 12.70 -7.31
CA LEU A 176 -20.91 13.11 -5.90
C LEU A 176 -20.85 14.64 -5.77
N LEU A 177 -19.99 15.32 -6.53
CA LEU A 177 -19.90 16.78 -6.49
C LEU A 177 -21.20 17.44 -6.92
N GLN A 178 -21.87 16.92 -7.96
CA GLN A 178 -23.15 17.45 -8.41
C GLN A 178 -24.21 17.39 -7.31
N LYS A 179 -24.35 16.22 -6.65
CA LYS A 179 -25.28 16.02 -5.52
C LYS A 179 -25.04 16.98 -4.34
N HIS A 180 -23.80 17.47 -4.16
CA HIS A 180 -23.42 18.36 -3.06
C HIS A 180 -23.35 19.85 -3.46
N SER A 181 -23.71 20.19 -4.70
CA SER A 181 -23.54 21.54 -5.26
C SER A 181 -24.75 22.09 -6.01
N SER A 182 -25.64 21.21 -6.46
CA SER A 182 -26.80 21.59 -7.25
C SER A 182 -28.01 21.91 -6.36
N ASP A 183 -28.78 22.93 -6.74
CA ASP A 183 -30.06 23.27 -6.11
C ASP A 183 -31.21 22.33 -6.56
N THR A 184 -30.91 21.31 -7.37
CA THR A 184 -31.90 20.42 -8.02
C THR A 184 -32.69 19.52 -7.07
N CYS A 185 -32.28 19.37 -5.81
CA CYS A 185 -33.02 18.59 -4.83
C CYS A 185 -33.47 19.52 -3.70
N GLU A 186 -34.78 19.82 -3.64
CA GLU A 186 -35.39 20.77 -2.67
C GLU A 186 -35.04 20.52 -1.19
N LYS A 187 -34.55 19.31 -0.86
CA LYS A 187 -34.15 18.91 0.49
C LYS A 187 -32.65 18.94 0.75
N GLN A 188 -31.82 19.23 -0.25
CA GLN A 188 -30.37 19.20 -0.13
C GLN A 188 -29.84 20.63 0.03
N LYS A 189 -29.07 20.85 1.10
CA LYS A 189 -28.34 22.11 1.27
C LYS A 189 -27.18 22.12 0.27
N LYS A 190 -27.05 23.21 -0.48
CA LYS A 190 -25.87 23.51 -1.26
C LYS A 190 -24.67 23.68 -0.33
N ILE A 191 -23.66 22.83 -0.48
CA ILE A 191 -22.48 22.83 0.40
C ILE A 191 -21.32 23.53 -0.29
N PHE A 192 -21.01 23.15 -1.53
CA PHE A 192 -19.87 23.72 -2.24
C PHE A 192 -20.25 24.93 -3.10
N THR A 193 -19.40 25.96 -3.03
CA THR A 193 -19.43 27.07 -3.97
C THR A 193 -18.77 26.68 -5.30
N PRO A 194 -19.07 27.36 -6.43
CA PRO A 194 -18.40 27.10 -7.71
C PRO A 194 -16.87 27.22 -7.63
N LYS A 195 -16.37 28.14 -6.80
CA LYS A 195 -14.93 28.29 -6.54
C LYS A 195 -14.35 27.07 -5.83
N ALA A 196 -15.02 26.59 -4.76
CA ALA A 196 -14.60 25.39 -4.03
C ALA A 196 -14.59 24.15 -4.93
N LEU A 197 -15.59 24.02 -5.82
CA LEU A 197 -15.64 22.92 -6.80
C LEU A 197 -14.44 22.89 -7.72
N ASN A 198 -14.07 24.03 -8.31
CA ASN A 198 -12.90 24.09 -9.18
C ASN A 198 -11.62 23.70 -8.44
N LEU A 199 -11.49 24.11 -7.17
CA LEU A 199 -10.36 23.71 -6.33
C LEU A 199 -10.35 22.19 -6.10
N ILE A 200 -11.49 21.60 -5.75
CA ILE A 200 -11.62 20.15 -5.53
C ILE A 200 -11.28 19.36 -6.80
N ILE A 201 -11.81 19.79 -7.95
CA ILE A 201 -11.58 19.11 -9.23
C ILE A 201 -10.11 19.17 -9.61
N ASN A 202 -9.48 20.35 -9.51
CA ASN A 202 -8.06 20.51 -9.84
C ASN A 202 -7.19 19.70 -8.89
N TYR A 203 -7.50 19.72 -7.59
CA TYR A 203 -6.80 18.93 -6.60
C TYR A 203 -6.90 17.44 -6.91
N ALA A 204 -8.12 16.91 -7.06
CA ALA A 204 -8.35 15.49 -7.36
C ALA A 204 -7.61 15.05 -8.64
N LYS A 205 -7.57 15.91 -9.68
CA LYS A 205 -6.78 15.65 -10.89
C LYS A 205 -5.28 15.55 -10.58
N SER A 206 -4.72 16.52 -9.86
CA SER A 206 -3.28 16.57 -9.55
C SER A 206 -2.81 15.59 -8.47
N SER A 207 -3.71 15.10 -7.62
CA SER A 207 -3.39 14.20 -6.51
C SER A 207 -3.84 12.78 -6.82
N TYR A 208 -5.15 12.54 -6.81
CA TYR A 208 -5.72 11.20 -6.96
C TYR A 208 -5.53 10.65 -8.37
N PHE A 209 -5.99 11.35 -9.40
CA PHE A 209 -5.96 10.83 -10.78
C PHE A 209 -4.55 10.77 -11.36
N ALA A 210 -3.69 11.73 -11.02
CA ALA A 210 -2.28 11.69 -11.41
C ALA A 210 -1.55 10.46 -10.86
N ASN A 211 -1.96 9.97 -9.68
CA ASN A 211 -1.38 8.80 -9.03
C ASN A 211 -2.33 7.59 -9.05
N TYR A 212 -3.30 7.57 -9.98
CA TYR A 212 -4.36 6.56 -10.01
C TYR A 212 -3.80 5.14 -10.07
N ASN A 213 -2.82 4.90 -10.95
CA ASN A 213 -2.20 3.57 -11.10
C ASN A 213 -1.50 3.12 -9.82
N LEU A 214 -0.89 4.04 -9.08
CA LEU A 214 -0.27 3.72 -7.79
C LEU A 214 -1.32 3.35 -6.74
N TYR A 215 -2.39 4.14 -6.61
CA TYR A 215 -3.49 3.80 -5.70
C TYR A 215 -4.16 2.48 -6.09
N GLN A 216 -4.39 2.26 -7.38
CA GLN A 216 -4.92 1.02 -7.92
C GLN A 216 -4.00 -0.16 -7.57
N PHE A 217 -2.69 -0.04 -7.82
CA PHE A 217 -1.70 -1.05 -7.49
C PHE A 217 -1.72 -1.38 -5.98
N VAL A 218 -1.69 -0.38 -5.10
CA VAL A 218 -1.66 -0.59 -3.64
C VAL A 218 -2.98 -1.17 -3.12
N THR A 219 -4.11 -0.76 -3.68
CA THR A 219 -5.44 -1.18 -3.20
C THR A 219 -5.87 -2.54 -3.71
N LEU A 220 -5.41 -2.94 -4.91
CA LEU A 220 -5.87 -4.17 -5.56
C LEU A 220 -4.85 -5.28 -5.54
N ASN A 221 -3.56 -4.95 -5.69
CA ASN A 221 -2.55 -5.99 -5.68
C ASN A 221 -2.26 -6.33 -4.22
N ASP A 222 -2.41 -7.62 -3.90
CA ASP A 222 -1.59 -8.20 -2.85
C ASP A 222 -0.15 -8.07 -3.31
N GLN A 223 0.48 -6.96 -2.92
CA GLN A 223 1.91 -6.91 -2.78
C GLN A 223 2.25 -8.06 -1.85
N GLN A 224 2.60 -9.20 -2.45
CA GLN A 224 3.27 -10.27 -1.74
C GLN A 224 4.37 -9.57 -0.94
N ASN A 225 4.54 -9.95 0.33
CA ASN A 225 5.84 -9.71 0.93
C ASN A 225 6.79 -10.33 -0.08
N LEU A 226 7.56 -9.49 -0.78
CA LEU A 226 8.69 -9.96 -1.55
C LEU A 226 9.59 -10.51 -0.46
N ASP A 227 9.38 -11.78 -0.12
CA ASP A 227 10.36 -12.60 0.54
C ASP A 227 11.51 -12.60 -0.47
N LEU A 228 12.40 -11.61 -0.31
CA LEU A 228 13.67 -11.56 -1.01
C LEU A 228 14.42 -12.77 -0.50
N PHE A 229 14.21 -13.90 -1.18
CA PHE A 229 15.04 -15.08 -1.04
C PHE A 229 16.38 -14.72 -1.65
N GLU A 230 17.21 -14.06 -0.85
CA GLU A 230 18.62 -13.88 -1.19
C GLU A 230 19.23 -15.27 -1.10
N THR A 231 19.36 -15.93 -2.25
CA THR A 231 20.03 -17.22 -2.35
C THR A 231 21.51 -16.96 -2.18
N ILE A 232 21.98 -17.02 -0.93
CA ILE A 232 23.40 -16.90 -0.62
C ILE A 232 24.05 -18.19 -1.11
N PHE A 233 24.66 -18.13 -2.29
CA PHE A 233 25.59 -19.15 -2.75
C PHE A 233 26.84 -19.05 -1.87
N VAL A 234 26.94 -19.93 -0.88
CA VAL A 234 28.21 -20.17 -0.20
C VAL A 234 28.99 -21.07 -1.14
N ASP A 235 29.94 -20.51 -1.89
CA ASP A 235 30.87 -21.31 -2.68
C ASP A 235 31.51 -22.35 -1.75
N GLU A 236 31.40 -23.63 -2.12
CA GLU A 236 32.15 -24.67 -1.42
C GLU A 236 33.63 -24.29 -1.47
N PRO A 237 34.35 -24.36 -0.32
CA PRO A 237 35.76 -24.06 -0.31
C PRO A 237 36.43 -24.96 -1.35
N GLN A 238 37.01 -24.33 -2.39
CA GLN A 238 37.67 -25.06 -3.46
C GLN A 238 38.63 -26.07 -2.82
N PRO A 239 38.51 -27.37 -3.17
CA PRO A 239 39.44 -28.36 -2.65
C PRO A 239 40.84 -27.86 -2.99
N ILE A 240 41.71 -27.85 -1.98
CA ILE A 240 43.11 -27.45 -2.13
C ILE A 240 43.64 -28.22 -3.33
N ILE A 241 43.87 -27.52 -4.44
CA ILE A 241 44.40 -28.10 -5.67
C ILE A 241 45.66 -28.84 -5.23
N GLN A 242 45.65 -30.16 -5.43
CA GLN A 242 46.81 -31.00 -5.14
C GLN A 242 48.03 -30.34 -5.77
N GLY A 243 49.14 -30.30 -5.03
CA GLY A 243 50.32 -29.49 -5.36
C GLY A 243 50.71 -29.56 -6.84
N LEU A 244 51.33 -28.47 -7.32
CA LEU A 244 51.85 -28.26 -8.68
C LEU A 244 52.74 -29.41 -9.24
N ASP A 245 53.03 -30.42 -8.43
CA ASP A 245 53.78 -31.63 -8.75
C ASP A 245 53.18 -32.43 -9.92
N ASN A 246 51.88 -32.27 -10.22
CA ASN A 246 51.17 -32.94 -11.32
C ASN A 246 50.80 -32.02 -12.50
N ALA A 247 51.38 -30.83 -12.62
CA ALA A 247 51.20 -29.99 -13.80
C ALA A 247 51.90 -30.65 -15.02
N ILE A 248 51.17 -31.52 -15.72
CA ILE A 248 51.61 -32.06 -17.01
C ILE A 248 51.59 -30.91 -18.00
N TYR A 249 52.77 -30.55 -18.50
CA TYR A 249 52.95 -29.54 -19.54
C TYR A 249 52.40 -30.08 -20.86
N GLU A 250 51.19 -29.66 -21.24
CA GLU A 250 50.65 -29.90 -22.58
C GLU A 250 51.33 -28.93 -23.57
N PRO A 251 51.96 -29.42 -24.65
CA PRO A 251 52.55 -28.56 -25.66
C PRO A 251 51.46 -27.76 -26.40
N LEU A 252 51.70 -26.46 -26.56
CA LEU A 252 50.83 -25.46 -27.22
C LEU A 252 50.34 -25.82 -28.64
N ASP A 253 50.91 -26.84 -29.27
CA ASP A 253 50.60 -27.21 -30.66
C ASP A 253 49.26 -27.95 -30.81
N GLN A 254 48.69 -28.51 -29.73
CA GLN A 254 47.37 -29.17 -29.79
C GLN A 254 46.18 -28.20 -29.68
N GLN A 255 46.33 -27.06 -28.97
CA GLN A 255 45.24 -26.09 -28.79
C GLN A 255 44.91 -25.28 -30.06
N GLN A 256 45.83 -25.16 -31.01
CA GLN A 256 45.56 -24.40 -32.24
C GLN A 256 44.63 -25.16 -33.20
N ASN A 257 44.70 -26.50 -33.24
CA ASN A 257 43.82 -27.29 -34.12
C ASN A 257 42.39 -27.42 -33.58
N GLU A 258 42.20 -27.49 -32.26
CA GLU A 258 40.87 -27.58 -31.65
C GLU A 258 40.09 -26.26 -31.75
N ASN A 259 40.77 -25.12 -31.58
CA ASN A 259 40.14 -23.81 -31.74
C ASN A 259 39.72 -23.53 -33.19
N GLN A 260 40.45 -24.06 -34.17
CA GLN A 260 40.11 -23.88 -35.59
C GLN A 260 38.90 -24.72 -35.99
N GLN A 261 38.79 -25.97 -35.48
CA GLN A 261 37.60 -26.79 -35.69
C GLN A 261 36.34 -26.23 -35.00
N GLN A 262 36.47 -25.62 -33.82
CA GLN A 262 35.31 -25.00 -33.15
C GLN A 262 34.82 -23.73 -33.86
N GLN A 263 35.71 -22.95 -34.48
CA GLN A 263 35.29 -21.78 -35.27
C GLN A 263 34.57 -22.16 -36.56
N ASP A 264 35.03 -23.20 -37.26
CA ASP A 264 34.37 -23.67 -38.48
C ASP A 264 32.98 -24.27 -38.17
N GLN A 265 32.81 -24.90 -37.01
CA GLN A 265 31.53 -25.47 -36.58
C GLN A 265 30.52 -24.38 -36.17
N GLN A 266 30.97 -23.32 -35.47
CA GLN A 266 30.11 -22.19 -35.13
C GLN A 266 29.65 -21.37 -36.34
N GLN A 267 30.47 -21.25 -37.40
CA GLN A 267 30.05 -20.57 -38.62
C GLN A 267 28.98 -21.36 -39.40
N GLN A 268 29.07 -22.70 -39.43
CA GLN A 268 28.03 -23.53 -40.05
C GLN A 268 26.71 -23.51 -39.28
N ASP A 269 26.76 -23.43 -37.95
CA ASP A 269 25.54 -23.37 -37.13
C ASP A 269 24.83 -22.01 -37.25
N GLN A 270 25.57 -20.91 -37.46
CA GLN A 270 24.99 -19.59 -37.75
C GLN A 270 24.35 -19.52 -39.14
N GLU A 271 25.00 -20.04 -40.19
CA GLU A 271 24.42 -20.04 -41.55
C GLU A 271 23.15 -20.92 -41.65
N ASN A 272 23.03 -21.97 -40.84
CA ASN A 272 21.82 -22.79 -40.79
C ASN A 272 20.67 -22.11 -40.00
N GLN A 273 20.97 -21.33 -38.95
CA GLN A 273 19.95 -20.57 -38.22
C GLN A 273 19.34 -19.44 -39.06
N ASP A 274 20.14 -18.77 -39.89
CA ASP A 274 19.64 -17.68 -40.76
C ASP A 274 18.75 -18.19 -41.93
N GLN A 275 18.80 -19.48 -42.25
CA GLN A 275 17.94 -20.09 -43.28
C GLN A 275 16.62 -20.67 -42.73
N GLU A 276 16.54 -20.99 -41.43
CA GLU A 276 15.32 -21.54 -40.81
C GLU A 276 14.38 -20.48 -40.21
N GLN A 277 14.77 -19.20 -40.11
CA GLN A 277 13.92 -18.11 -39.58
C GLN A 277 12.99 -17.41 -40.61
N ASN A 278 12.84 -17.94 -41.83
CA ASN A 278 11.93 -17.38 -42.85
C ASN A 278 10.61 -18.17 -43.03
N GLY A 279 10.15 -18.88 -42.00
CA GLY A 279 8.92 -19.68 -42.06
C GLY A 279 8.07 -19.59 -40.80
N ASP A 280 7.04 -18.74 -40.86
CA ASP A 280 5.81 -18.78 -40.06
C ASP A 280 5.94 -18.65 -38.52
N GLU A 281 6.23 -17.44 -38.02
CA GLU A 281 5.66 -16.96 -36.74
C GLU A 281 5.20 -15.49 -36.92
N GLU A 282 3.88 -15.29 -36.96
CA GLU A 282 3.24 -13.98 -36.75
C GLU A 282 3.44 -13.58 -35.27
N ASP A 283 4.61 -13.07 -34.94
CA ASP A 283 4.80 -12.25 -33.75
C ASP A 283 4.68 -10.78 -34.18
N GLU A 284 3.85 -10.04 -33.46
CA GLU A 284 3.74 -8.59 -33.58
C GLU A 284 5.11 -7.98 -33.21
N GLU A 285 5.97 -7.76 -34.20
CA GLU A 285 7.07 -6.80 -34.11
C GLU A 285 6.45 -5.44 -33.76
N GLU A 286 6.49 -5.09 -32.48
CA GLU A 286 6.43 -3.70 -32.07
C GLU A 286 7.54 -3.00 -32.85
N GLU A 287 7.17 -2.18 -33.84
CA GLU A 287 8.07 -1.24 -34.47
C GLU A 287 8.71 -0.42 -33.33
N GLU A 288 9.95 -0.78 -32.94
CA GLU A 288 10.79 0.08 -32.12
C GLU A 288 10.99 1.35 -32.94
N GLU A 289 10.12 2.34 -32.70
CA GLU A 289 10.29 3.68 -33.27
C GLU A 289 11.68 4.16 -32.89
N GLU A 290 12.59 4.19 -33.88
CA GLU A 290 13.94 4.73 -33.71
C GLU A 290 13.82 6.12 -33.09
N LEU A 291 14.22 6.25 -31.82
CA LEU A 291 14.16 7.50 -31.08
C LEU A 291 14.81 8.62 -31.90
N ASP A 292 14.08 9.73 -32.08
CA ASP A 292 14.58 10.94 -32.74
C ASP A 292 16.02 11.25 -32.24
N PRO A 293 17.00 11.53 -33.13
CA PRO A 293 18.40 11.80 -32.76
C PRO A 293 18.57 12.79 -31.59
N VAL A 294 17.64 13.73 -31.43
CA VAL A 294 17.61 14.68 -30.29
C VAL A 294 17.30 13.97 -28.97
N SER A 295 16.32 13.05 -28.97
CA SER A 295 15.94 12.24 -27.81
C SER A 295 17.08 11.28 -27.41
N GLN A 296 17.77 10.68 -28.38
CA GLN A 296 18.94 9.84 -28.09
C GLN A 296 20.07 10.63 -27.42
N GLN A 297 20.35 11.86 -27.86
CA GLN A 297 21.34 12.74 -27.22
C GLN A 297 20.94 13.11 -25.79
N ILE A 298 19.66 13.40 -25.55
CA ILE A 298 19.15 13.71 -24.19
C ILE A 298 19.29 12.50 -23.27
N VAL A 299 18.97 11.30 -23.76
CA VAL A 299 19.11 10.05 -23.00
C VAL A 299 20.58 9.77 -22.69
N GLN A 300 21.48 9.90 -23.66
CA GLN A 300 22.91 9.72 -23.45
C GLN A 300 23.47 10.76 -22.45
N GLN A 301 23.04 12.01 -22.53
CA GLN A 301 23.44 13.05 -21.58
C GLN A 301 22.96 12.72 -20.16
N LYS A 302 21.72 12.22 -20.01
CA LYS A 302 21.17 11.82 -18.71
C LYS A 302 21.88 10.60 -18.12
N ILE A 303 22.28 9.64 -18.96
CA ILE A 303 23.08 8.49 -18.54
C ILE A 303 24.46 8.96 -18.03
N GLN A 304 25.11 9.89 -18.74
CA GLN A 304 26.40 10.44 -18.31
C GLN A 304 26.29 11.24 -17.00
N GLU A 305 25.25 12.06 -16.83
CA GLU A 305 24.98 12.77 -15.58
C GLU A 305 24.76 11.80 -14.41
N ALA A 306 24.01 10.71 -14.65
CA ALA A 306 23.78 9.68 -13.64
C ALA A 306 25.08 8.94 -13.26
N GLN A 307 25.91 8.59 -14.24
CA GLN A 307 27.21 7.95 -14.00
C GLN A 307 28.14 8.85 -13.16
N GLN A 308 28.24 10.15 -13.49
CA GLN A 308 29.04 11.10 -12.72
C GLN A 308 28.53 11.27 -11.29
N ASN A 309 27.21 11.27 -11.08
CA ASN A 309 26.62 11.39 -9.75
C ASN A 309 26.89 10.13 -8.90
N ILE A 310 26.80 8.94 -9.50
CA ILE A 310 27.16 7.68 -8.83
C ILE A 310 28.64 7.66 -8.44
N GLU A 311 29.52 8.09 -9.35
CA GLU A 311 30.97 8.14 -9.08
C GLU A 311 31.30 9.11 -7.94
N GLN A 312 30.66 10.29 -7.90
CA GLN A 312 30.81 11.24 -6.79
C GLN A 312 30.34 10.65 -5.45
N GLN A 313 29.20 9.94 -5.43
CA GLN A 313 28.69 9.31 -4.22
C GLN A 313 29.60 8.17 -3.72
N LEU A 314 30.19 7.41 -4.64
CA LEU A 314 31.15 6.35 -4.27
C LEU A 314 32.43 6.96 -3.66
N LEU A 315 32.94 8.04 -4.25
CA LEU A 315 34.13 8.73 -3.76
C LEU A 315 33.89 9.37 -2.38
N GLU A 316 32.71 9.97 -2.17
CA GLU A 316 32.31 10.51 -0.87
C GLU A 316 32.22 9.40 0.20
N ARG A 317 31.62 8.25 -0.15
CA ARG A 317 31.57 7.09 0.76
C ARG A 317 32.95 6.55 1.09
N GLU A 318 33.85 6.48 0.12
CA GLU A 318 35.23 6.01 0.35
C GLU A 318 35.98 6.94 1.32
N LEU A 319 35.81 8.26 1.17
CA LEU A 319 36.36 9.25 2.08
C LEU A 319 35.79 9.13 3.50
N GLN A 320 34.47 8.95 3.63
CA GLN A 320 33.82 8.73 4.93
C GLN A 320 34.33 7.45 5.60
N HIS A 321 34.52 6.37 4.83
CA HIS A 321 35.07 5.12 5.34
C HIS A 321 36.52 5.28 5.80
N LYS A 322 37.39 5.95 5.03
CA LYS A 322 38.78 6.22 5.42
C LYS A 322 38.85 7.04 6.70
N ALA A 323 38.05 8.11 6.82
CA ALA A 323 38.00 8.94 8.03
C ALA A 323 37.59 8.13 9.27
N LYS A 324 36.60 7.24 9.12
CA LYS A 324 36.14 6.37 10.21
C LYS A 324 37.17 5.33 10.63
N ILE A 325 37.93 4.77 9.68
CA ILE A 325 39.05 3.87 9.97
C ILE A 325 40.15 4.62 10.73
N GLU A 326 40.46 5.86 10.32
CA GLU A 326 41.47 6.68 11.00
C GLU A 326 41.04 7.01 12.44
N GLU A 327 39.77 7.38 12.66
CA GLU A 327 39.22 7.63 14.00
C GLU A 327 39.31 6.38 14.91
N LEU A 328 39.00 5.20 14.37
CA LEU A 328 39.07 3.93 15.11
C LEU A 328 40.51 3.47 15.38
N SER A 329 41.47 3.90 14.57
CA SER A 329 42.90 3.60 14.73
C SER A 329 43.59 4.45 15.80
N GLN A 330 42.98 5.55 16.25
CA GLN A 330 43.56 6.39 17.29
C GLN A 330 43.51 5.66 18.66
N PRO A 331 44.65 5.53 19.36
CA PRO A 331 44.71 4.80 20.62
C PRO A 331 43.84 5.48 21.67
N LYS A 332 42.80 4.79 22.14
CA LYS A 332 41.94 5.26 23.24
C LYS A 332 42.83 5.58 24.44
N LYS A 333 42.94 6.85 24.79
CA LYS A 333 43.62 7.30 26.02
C LYS A 333 42.94 6.61 27.21
N LYS A 334 43.61 5.62 27.81
CA LYS A 334 43.18 4.97 29.05
C LYS A 334 43.08 6.05 30.13
N LYS A 335 41.87 6.29 30.63
CA LYS A 335 41.65 6.99 31.89
C LYS A 335 41.64 5.98 33.01
#